data_AF-A0A0Q6KDY5-F1
#
_entry.id   AF-A0A0Q6KDY5-F1
#
_cell.length_a   1.000
_cell.length_b   1.000
_cell.length_c   1.000
_cell.angle_alpha   90.00
_cell.angle_beta   90.00
_cell.angle_gamma   90.00
#
_symmetry.space_group_name_H-M   'P 1'
#
loop_
_entity.id
_entity.type
_entity.pdbx_description
1 polymer ?
#
loop_
_entity_poly.entity_id
_entity_poly.type
_entity_poly.pdbx_seq_one_letter_code
_entity_poly.pdbx_strand_id
1 'polypeptide(L)'
;MAERGVTDIFTRHPASVGESYTEHFGVAIRYSGRMFAAGFCALVHAFLPFLFEKTASGIVRRMVADMDRRTGTPAAAPQIVPAE
;
A
#
# COMPACT_ATOMS: atom_id res chain seq x y z
N MET A 1 -24.50 -21.47 18.84
CA MET A 1 -23.43 -21.10 17.89
C MET A 1 -23.88 -19.82 17.22
N ALA A 2 -23.30 -18.66 17.56
CA ALA A 2 -23.71 -17.40 16.95
C ALA A 2 -23.39 -17.43 15.45
N GLU A 3 -24.42 -17.24 14.62
CA GLU A 3 -24.30 -17.11 13.18
C GLU A 3 -23.37 -15.93 12.87
N ARG A 4 -22.20 -16.18 12.27
CA ARG A 4 -21.31 -15.10 11.83
C ARG A 4 -21.95 -14.43 10.63
N GLY A 5 -22.67 -13.35 10.87
CA GLY A 5 -23.26 -12.52 9.82
C GLY A 5 -22.20 -11.91 8.90
N VAL A 6 -22.59 -11.64 7.65
CA VAL A 6 -21.73 -11.04 6.61
C VAL A 6 -21.01 -9.75 7.09
N THR A 7 -21.62 -9.02 8.02
CA THR A 7 -21.03 -7.83 8.64
C THR A 7 -19.73 -8.11 9.41
N ASP A 8 -19.59 -9.28 10.04
CA ASP A 8 -18.38 -9.69 10.78
C ASP A 8 -17.16 -9.75 9.85
N ILE A 9 -17.35 -10.07 8.57
CA ILE A 9 -16.27 -10.13 7.57
C ILE A 9 -15.63 -8.76 7.37
N PHE A 10 -16.42 -7.69 7.37
CA PHE A 10 -15.96 -6.33 7.10
C PHE A 10 -15.48 -5.62 8.37
N THR A 11 -15.95 -6.01 9.55
CA THR A 11 -15.63 -5.31 10.81
C THR A 11 -14.56 -6.00 11.63
N ARG A 12 -14.42 -7.34 11.53
CA ARG A 12 -13.45 -8.10 12.32
C ARG A 12 -12.00 -7.70 12.03
N HIS A 13 -11.63 -7.53 10.75
CA HIS A 13 -10.26 -7.17 10.41
C HIS A 13 -9.90 -5.74 10.85
N PRO A 14 -10.67 -4.69 10.50
CA PRO A 14 -10.44 -3.34 11.03
C PRO A 14 -10.39 -3.29 12.56
N ALA A 15 -11.33 -3.97 13.24
CA ALA A 15 -11.35 -4.02 14.70
C ALA A 15 -10.10 -4.68 15.30
N SER A 16 -9.53 -5.70 14.63
CA SER A 16 -8.30 -6.37 15.09
C SER A 16 -7.06 -5.47 15.07
N VAL A 17 -7.08 -4.39 14.27
CA VAL A 17 -6.02 -3.38 14.19
C VAL A 17 -6.42 -2.04 14.83
N GLY A 18 -7.54 -2.01 15.55
CA GLY A 18 -8.02 -0.82 16.25
C GLY A 18 -8.64 0.27 15.36
N GLU A 19 -9.05 -0.06 14.13
CA GLU A 19 -9.64 0.88 13.17
C GLU A 19 -11.13 0.59 12.94
N SER A 20 -11.94 1.62 12.66
CA SER A 20 -13.28 1.43 12.10
C SER A 20 -13.20 0.99 10.64
N TYR A 21 -14.27 0.36 10.13
CA TYR A 21 -14.33 -0.06 8.72
C TYR A 21 -14.07 1.10 7.75
N THR A 22 -14.63 2.28 8.01
CA THR A 22 -14.48 3.45 7.13
C THR A 22 -13.06 4.01 7.15
N GLU A 23 -12.39 4.01 8.30
CA GLU A 23 -10.98 4.41 8.41
C GLU A 23 -10.09 3.44 7.62
N HIS A 24 -10.23 2.13 7.89
CA HIS A 24 -9.44 1.10 7.25
C HIS A 24 -9.67 1.07 5.72
N PHE A 25 -10.93 1.15 5.29
CA PHE A 25 -11.30 1.22 3.88
C PHE A 25 -10.71 2.45 3.19
N GLY A 26 -10.81 3.64 3.82
CA GLY A 26 -10.23 4.87 3.27
C GLY A 26 -8.72 4.77 3.10
N VAL A 27 -8.02 4.16 4.06
CA VAL A 27 -6.58 3.90 3.99
C VAL A 27 -6.27 2.92 2.85
N ALA A 28 -7.00 1.81 2.75
CA ALA A 28 -6.82 0.79 1.72
C ALA A 28 -7.04 1.34 0.30
N ILE A 29 -8.13 2.08 0.06
CA ILE A 29 -8.41 2.71 -1.24
C ILE A 29 -7.32 3.70 -1.62
N ARG A 30 -6.83 4.50 -0.66
CA ARG A 30 -5.76 5.47 -0.89
C ARG A 30 -4.44 4.81 -1.32
N TYR A 31 -4.09 3.67 -0.72
CA TYR A 31 -2.90 2.91 -1.14
C TYR A 31 -3.11 2.22 -2.48
N SER A 32 -4.27 1.63 -2.71
CA SER A 32 -4.65 1.03 -3.99
C SER A 32 -4.50 2.03 -5.15
N GLY A 33 -5.06 3.23 -5.02
CA GLY A 33 -4.93 4.28 -6.05
C GLY A 33 -3.48 4.67 -6.35
N ARG A 34 -2.61 4.72 -5.32
CA ARG A 34 -1.18 4.99 -5.51
C ARG A 34 -0.45 3.82 -6.18
N MET A 35 -0.80 2.57 -5.87
CA MET A 35 -0.25 1.40 -6.55
C MET A 35 -0.62 1.38 -8.03
N PHE A 36 -1.88 1.67 -8.36
CA PHE A 36 -2.31 1.81 -9.76
C PHE A 36 -1.55 2.93 -10.48
N ALA A 37 -1.40 4.10 -9.85
CA ALA A 37 -0.64 5.20 -10.45
C ALA A 37 0.84 4.84 -10.65
N ALA A 38 1.49 4.19 -9.68
CA ALA A 38 2.87 3.75 -9.80
C ALA A 38 3.03 2.69 -10.90
N GLY A 39 2.15 1.70 -10.95
CA GLY A 39 2.12 0.66 -11.99
C GLY A 39 1.88 1.24 -13.38
N PHE A 40 0.94 2.20 -13.51
CA PHE A 40 0.70 2.90 -14.76
C PHE A 40 1.93 3.70 -15.22
N CYS A 41 2.56 4.45 -14.32
CA CYS A 41 3.79 5.19 -14.64
C CYS A 41 4.91 4.24 -15.10
N ALA A 42 5.10 3.13 -14.40
CA ALA A 42 6.11 2.12 -14.76
C ALA A 42 5.79 1.45 -16.11
N LEU A 43 4.52 1.15 -16.38
CA LEU A 43 4.07 0.59 -17.64
C LEU A 43 4.34 1.53 -18.81
N VAL A 44 3.97 2.81 -18.69
CA VAL A 44 4.25 3.81 -19.72
C VAL A 44 5.75 3.98 -19.92
N HIS A 45 6.53 4.04 -18.83
CA HIS A 45 7.98 4.14 -18.89
C HIS A 45 8.64 2.96 -19.61
N ALA A 46 8.08 1.75 -19.50
CA ALA A 46 8.58 0.56 -20.21
C ALA A 46 8.51 0.71 -21.74
N PHE A 47 7.54 1.47 -22.25
CA PHE A 47 7.43 1.80 -23.69
C PHE A 47 8.13 3.12 -24.05
N LEU A 48 8.15 4.08 -23.13
CA LEU A 48 8.66 5.45 -23.31
C LEU A 48 9.66 5.78 -22.18
N PRO A 49 10.94 5.39 -22.30
CA PRO A 49 11.90 5.42 -21.19
C PRO A 49 12.29 6.83 -20.72
N PHE A 50 11.92 7.87 -21.45
CA PHE A 50 12.14 9.27 -21.05
C PHE A 50 10.95 9.85 -20.25
N LEU A 51 9.83 9.13 -20.15
CA LEU A 51 8.65 9.57 -19.40
C LEU A 51 8.61 8.89 -18.03
N PHE A 52 8.24 9.63 -16.98
CA PHE A 52 8.08 9.10 -15.61
C PHE A 52 9.33 8.46 -14.96
N GLU A 53 10.54 8.82 -15.37
CA GLU A 53 11.83 8.22 -14.95
C GLU A 53 11.97 7.89 -13.46
N LYS A 54 11.46 8.78 -12.58
CA LYS A 54 11.51 8.61 -11.12
C LYS A 54 10.14 8.64 -10.44
N THR A 55 9.05 8.71 -11.22
CA THR A 55 7.71 8.93 -10.67
C THR A 55 7.20 7.67 -9.96
N ALA A 56 7.28 6.51 -10.61
CA ALA A 56 6.81 5.25 -10.04
C ALA A 56 7.54 4.90 -8.74
N SER A 57 8.88 4.93 -8.77
CA SER A 57 9.71 4.66 -7.59
C SER A 57 9.51 5.70 -6.48
N GLY A 58 9.32 6.97 -6.82
CA GLY A 58 8.97 8.03 -5.86
C GLY A 58 7.63 7.79 -5.15
N ILE A 59 6.61 7.30 -5.87
CA ILE A 59 5.31 6.94 -5.27
C ILE A 59 5.50 5.78 -4.29
N VAL A 60 6.18 4.71 -4.70
CA VAL A 60 6.42 3.53 -3.84
C VAL A 60 7.21 3.90 -2.58
N ARG A 61 8.29 4.67 -2.70
CA ARG A 61 9.09 5.12 -1.54
C ARG A 61 8.27 5.93 -0.54
N ARG A 62 7.40 6.82 -1.03
CA ARG A 62 6.48 7.59 -0.17
C ARG A 62 5.45 6.69 0.51
N MET A 63 4.96 5.65 -0.17
CA MET A 63 4.05 4.68 0.45
C MET A 63 4.74 3.89 1.56
N VAL A 64 5.94 3.36 1.32
CA VAL A 64 6.73 2.62 2.32
C VAL A 64 6.95 3.50 3.55
N ALA A 65 7.45 4.73 3.35
CA ALA A 65 7.64 5.68 4.44
C ALA A 65 6.34 6.01 5.21
N ASP A 66 5.18 6.02 4.55
CA ASP A 66 3.90 6.22 5.24
C ASP A 66 3.47 4.98 6.04
N MET A 67 3.69 3.78 5.50
CA MET A 67 3.41 2.51 6.17
C MET A 67 4.26 2.34 7.43
N ASP A 68 5.57 2.60 7.33
CA ASP A 68 6.51 2.52 8.46
C ASP A 68 6.14 3.50 9.58
N ARG A 69 5.77 4.74 9.23
CA ARG A 69 5.27 5.72 10.22
C ARG A 69 4.00 5.25 10.92
N ARG A 70 3.15 4.48 10.26
CA ARG A 70 1.88 3.97 10.81
C ARG A 70 2.08 2.76 11.71
N THR A 71 3.02 1.87 11.40
CA THR A 71 3.30 0.66 12.17
C THR A 71 4.23 0.90 13.37
N GLY A 72 4.79 2.10 13.51
CA GLY A 72 5.79 2.42 14.54
C GLY A 72 7.09 1.64 14.39
N THR A 73 7.24 0.87 13.30
CA THR A 73 8.43 0.10 12.99
C THR A 73 9.34 0.99 12.15
N PRO A 74 10.56 1.32 12.61
CA PRO A 74 11.54 1.99 11.77
C PRO A 74 11.77 1.15 10.51
N ALA A 75 11.70 1.78 9.33
CA ALA A 75 11.94 1.13 8.04
C ALA A 75 13.14 0.17 8.13
N ALA A 76 12.86 -1.13 8.12
CA ALA A 76 13.94 -2.12 8.06
C ALA A 76 14.74 -1.83 6.78
N ALA A 77 16.07 -1.71 6.92
CA ALA A 77 16.93 -1.36 5.80
C ALA A 77 16.62 -2.27 4.61
N PRO A 78 16.42 -1.71 3.40
CA PRO A 78 16.01 -2.49 2.25
C PRO A 78 17.03 -3.61 2.04
N GLN A 79 16.58 -4.86 2.21
CA GLN A 79 17.34 -6.04 1.85
C GLN A 79 17.36 -6.09 0.33
N ILE A 80 18.26 -5.31 -0.27
CA ILE A 80 18.57 -5.45 -1.69
C ILE A 80 19.32 -6.77 -1.79
N VAL A 81 18.60 -7.84 -2.13
CA VAL A 81 19.24 -9.08 -2.60
C VAL A 81 20.15 -8.69 -3.76
N PRO A 82 21.44 -9.05 -3.73
CA PRO A 82 22.34 -8.79 -4.85
C PRO A 82 21.73 -9.38 -6.11
N ALA A 83 21.63 -8.56 -7.16
CA ALA A 83 21.40 -9.08 -8.50
C ALA A 83 22.69 -9.82 -8.88
N GLU A 84 22.66 -11.14 -8.82
CA GLU A 84 23.61 -12.02 -9.49
C GLU A 84 23.40 -12.00 -11.01
#